data_AF-W3A0V8-F1
#
_entry.id   AF-W3A0V8-F1
#
_cell.length_a   1.000
_cell.length_b   1.000
_cell.length_c   1.000
_cell.angle_alpha   90.00
_cell.angle_beta   90.00
_cell.angle_gamma   90.00
#
_symmetry.space_group_name_H-M   'P 1'
#
loop_
_entity.id
_entity.type
_entity.pdbx_description
1 polymer ?
#
loop_
_entity_poly.entity_id
_entity_poly.type
_entity_poly.pdbx_seq_one_letter_code
_entity_poly.pdbx_strand_id
1 'polypeptide(L)'
;MVGIKVRPSASHDQPRRQTVISQVSGVYHKTKSCWNQFQIGHRECYSIERMLALRDYYEQTSLLRVILVCLLTPLPAFTVAILIECIPLASPSDGWRANYAFYIRLFLSSFPMAIGGVLQVKQVIPPGIISTKATIGIGIGTASGYVVCALSLAAWWEFPVPFGYVVMVGPFVFFFMMSFGLAIGLFAMNSALRQQIIPQLSVLAAQGLLAGCYPPYFAAFRQLSGLQQTAFVLVMPFIKTLNKQYTARRCAHLQEYIGPMIIFSVDVCNVLYTVICMQTAVSSLTTLFMVISDIFFIIIAIHSVYYPNNRSLLKDKNYLQTLPGMMLQVFRSVDSFEAPIRVCAPFSLPLFGDSKQLISELCNESKNAAPSTTASYSISSVVPVAFRRQSSLSDIRYFARNLKDDADLTPAFVSSKRRASITSVPMSRPPNVEVSRRCVALVAATSERVLSPIFDRHLRSKNAVQEIQDALRVLFHSEYIMLSEYVECVLPVLYATYLAILHHLPTAEYYPHMRSVTTDKLIVILENMALYGLVELASFIGVGLLLKRKLGFSPLYQVAFVLETQAQTLQSLLFVWVLCVLQFTLVHNGVDLDAPFK
;
A
#
# COMPACT_ATOMS: atom_id res chain seq x y z
N MET A 1 74.60 -16.68 -46.41
CA MET A 1 74.67 -16.35 -44.97
C MET A 1 74.52 -14.84 -44.85
N VAL A 2 73.27 -14.34 -44.77
CA VAL A 2 72.90 -12.96 -44.40
C VAL A 2 71.55 -13.09 -43.70
N GLY A 3 71.51 -12.71 -42.42
CA GLY A 3 70.37 -12.91 -41.53
C GLY A 3 69.28 -11.87 -41.70
N ILE A 4 68.03 -12.33 -41.83
CA ILE A 4 66.83 -11.49 -41.73
C ILE A 4 66.27 -11.65 -40.32
N LYS A 5 66.35 -10.56 -39.56
CA LYS A 5 65.82 -10.42 -38.19
C LYS A 5 64.31 -10.22 -38.28
N VAL A 6 63.54 -11.26 -37.94
CA VAL A 6 62.07 -11.16 -37.80
C VAL A 6 61.74 -10.57 -36.43
N ARG A 7 61.07 -9.43 -36.42
CA ARG A 7 60.55 -8.74 -35.24
C ARG A 7 59.26 -9.44 -34.80
N PRO A 8 59.04 -9.77 -33.51
CA PRO A 8 57.76 -10.33 -33.09
C PRO A 8 56.67 -9.24 -33.12
N SER A 9 55.55 -9.55 -33.76
CA SER A 9 54.32 -8.77 -33.74
C SER A 9 53.73 -8.78 -32.33
N ALA A 10 53.51 -7.59 -31.77
CA ALA A 10 52.89 -7.40 -30.46
C ALA A 10 51.40 -7.82 -30.49
N SER A 11 51.03 -8.79 -29.67
CA SER A 11 49.64 -9.10 -29.32
C SER A 11 49.13 -8.11 -28.27
N HIS A 12 48.74 -6.91 -28.71
CA HIS A 12 48.14 -5.90 -27.84
C HIS A 12 46.70 -5.64 -28.28
N ASP A 13 45.74 -6.45 -27.82
CA ASP A 13 44.31 -6.05 -27.80
C ASP A 13 43.40 -6.83 -26.84
N GLN A 14 43.91 -7.76 -26.04
CA GLN A 14 43.08 -8.54 -25.10
C GLN A 14 42.77 -7.91 -23.72
N PRO A 15 43.58 -7.01 -23.11
CA PRO A 15 43.26 -6.52 -21.76
C PRO A 15 42.19 -5.41 -21.75
N ARG A 16 42.03 -4.64 -22.84
CA ARG A 16 41.01 -3.56 -22.91
C ARG A 16 39.59 -4.11 -23.01
N ARG A 17 39.37 -5.20 -23.75
CA ARG A 17 38.03 -5.77 -23.96
C ARG A 17 37.46 -6.41 -22.69
N GLN A 18 38.29 -7.09 -21.89
CA GLN A 18 37.86 -7.64 -20.59
C GLN A 18 37.59 -6.56 -19.54
N THR A 19 38.35 -5.46 -19.56
CA THR A 19 38.13 -4.32 -18.64
C THR A 19 36.87 -3.54 -18.99
N VAL A 20 36.54 -3.38 -20.29
CA VAL A 20 35.29 -2.75 -20.71
C VAL A 20 34.09 -3.63 -20.39
N ILE A 21 34.18 -4.96 -20.58
CA ILE A 21 33.10 -5.89 -20.23
C ILE A 21 32.87 -5.93 -18.71
N SER A 22 33.91 -5.86 -17.88
CA SER A 22 33.77 -5.82 -16.42
C SER A 22 33.27 -4.47 -15.89
N GLN A 23 33.62 -3.37 -16.55
CA GLN A 23 33.07 -2.04 -16.24
C GLN A 23 31.61 -1.93 -16.67
N VAL A 24 31.25 -2.44 -17.86
CA VAL A 24 29.86 -2.49 -18.33
C VAL A 24 29.03 -3.43 -17.48
N SER A 25 29.56 -4.58 -17.04
CA SER A 25 28.85 -5.45 -16.09
C SER A 25 28.74 -4.81 -14.71
N GLY A 26 29.77 -4.12 -14.23
CA GLY A 26 29.73 -3.39 -12.96
C GLY A 26 28.74 -2.22 -12.96
N VAL A 27 28.66 -1.47 -14.07
CA VAL A 27 27.64 -0.43 -14.29
C VAL A 27 26.26 -1.06 -14.43
N TYR A 28 26.11 -2.15 -15.19
CA TYR A 28 24.85 -2.90 -15.32
C TYR A 28 24.36 -3.46 -13.99
N HIS A 29 25.25 -4.01 -13.15
CA HIS A 29 24.89 -4.50 -11.83
C HIS A 29 24.57 -3.37 -10.87
N LYS A 30 25.27 -2.23 -10.93
CA LYS A 30 24.94 -1.03 -10.15
C LYS A 30 23.61 -0.42 -10.61
N THR A 31 23.35 -0.32 -11.90
CA THR A 31 22.08 0.20 -12.43
C THR A 31 20.95 -0.78 -12.16
N LYS A 32 21.13 -2.09 -12.32
CA LYS A 32 20.15 -3.13 -11.95
C LYS A 32 19.89 -3.18 -10.44
N SER A 33 20.90 -3.01 -9.61
CA SER A 33 20.76 -2.97 -8.15
C SER A 33 20.04 -1.69 -7.71
N CYS A 34 20.42 -0.55 -8.26
CA CYS A 34 19.72 0.72 -8.07
C CYS A 34 18.27 0.60 -8.56
N TRP A 35 18.05 0.03 -9.74
CA TRP A 35 16.73 -0.20 -10.34
C TRP A 35 15.84 -1.13 -9.50
N ASN A 36 16.39 -2.24 -8.99
CA ASN A 36 15.70 -3.14 -8.07
C ASN A 36 15.40 -2.45 -6.73
N GLN A 37 16.28 -1.55 -6.27
CA GLN A 37 16.00 -0.68 -5.12
C GLN A 37 14.91 0.36 -5.45
N PHE A 38 14.79 0.83 -6.70
CA PHE A 38 13.71 1.72 -7.13
C PHE A 38 12.34 1.01 -7.25
N GLN A 39 12.31 -0.30 -7.46
CA GLN A 39 11.05 -1.06 -7.51
C GLN A 39 10.57 -1.44 -6.11
N ILE A 40 9.67 -0.62 -5.55
CA ILE A 40 9.07 -0.83 -4.22
C ILE A 40 8.42 -2.21 -4.08
N GLY A 41 7.81 -2.74 -5.15
CA GLY A 41 7.21 -4.08 -5.16
C GLY A 41 8.18 -5.23 -4.93
N HIS A 42 9.50 -5.02 -5.07
CA HIS A 42 10.52 -6.04 -4.79
C HIS A 42 11.09 -5.99 -3.37
N ARG A 43 10.72 -4.98 -2.57
CA ARG A 43 11.27 -4.77 -1.22
C ARG A 43 10.63 -5.65 -0.15
N GLU A 44 9.44 -6.18 -0.39
CA GLU A 44 8.66 -6.98 0.57
C GLU A 44 8.18 -8.30 -0.06
N CYS A 45 7.74 -9.22 0.80
CA CYS A 45 7.10 -10.48 0.41
C CYS A 45 5.80 -10.64 1.21
N TYR A 46 4.82 -11.36 0.65
CA TYR A 46 3.65 -11.78 1.42
C TYR A 46 4.03 -12.61 2.65
N SER A 47 3.36 -12.36 3.77
CA SER A 47 3.30 -13.31 4.88
C SER A 47 2.43 -14.52 4.51
N ILE A 48 2.65 -15.62 5.21
CA ILE A 48 1.86 -16.84 5.04
C ILE A 48 0.40 -16.59 5.43
N GLU A 49 0.16 -15.86 6.52
CA GLU A 49 -1.19 -15.43 6.93
C GLU A 49 -1.91 -14.65 5.82
N ARG A 50 -1.23 -13.69 5.18
CA ARG A 50 -1.82 -12.91 4.08
C ARG A 50 -2.12 -13.75 2.84
N MET A 51 -1.21 -14.65 2.47
CA MET A 51 -1.41 -15.59 1.37
C MET A 51 -2.63 -16.49 1.59
N LEU A 52 -2.77 -17.06 2.80
CA LEU A 52 -3.90 -17.92 3.15
C LEU A 52 -5.22 -17.15 3.23
N ALA A 53 -5.21 -15.96 3.82
CA ALA A 53 -6.39 -15.09 3.87
C ALA A 53 -6.86 -14.71 2.45
N LEU A 54 -5.93 -14.44 1.53
CA LEU A 54 -6.26 -14.19 0.13
C LEU A 54 -6.87 -15.42 -0.56
N ARG A 55 -6.34 -16.62 -0.29
CA ARG A 55 -6.91 -17.88 -0.78
C ARG A 55 -8.34 -18.07 -0.28
N ASP A 56 -8.56 -17.93 1.04
CA ASP A 56 -9.88 -18.07 1.65
C ASP A 56 -10.87 -17.05 1.05
N TYR A 57 -10.41 -15.81 0.85
CA TYR A 57 -11.20 -14.76 0.20
C TYR A 57 -11.56 -15.11 -1.24
N TYR A 58 -10.62 -15.65 -2.01
CA TYR A 58 -10.84 -16.11 -3.39
C TYR A 58 -11.85 -17.26 -3.47
N GLU A 59 -11.80 -18.22 -2.54
CA GLU A 59 -12.70 -19.38 -2.52
C GLU A 59 -14.12 -19.03 -2.05
N GLN A 60 -14.29 -18.04 -1.16
CA GLN A 60 -15.57 -17.73 -0.53
C GLN A 60 -16.33 -16.54 -1.16
N THR A 61 -15.63 -15.68 -1.91
CA THR A 61 -16.22 -14.43 -2.40
C THR A 61 -16.71 -14.58 -3.82
N SER A 62 -17.94 -14.16 -4.10
CA SER A 62 -18.46 -14.14 -5.47
C SER A 62 -17.86 -12.97 -6.28
N LEU A 63 -17.75 -13.17 -7.59
CA LEU A 63 -17.22 -12.14 -8.49
C LEU A 63 -18.06 -10.84 -8.48
N LEU A 64 -19.37 -10.94 -8.25
CA LEU A 64 -20.24 -9.76 -8.12
C LEU A 64 -19.88 -8.93 -6.89
N ARG A 65 -19.61 -9.55 -5.74
CA ARG A 65 -19.16 -8.84 -4.54
C ARG A 65 -17.81 -8.17 -4.78
N VAL A 66 -16.87 -8.87 -5.43
CA VAL A 66 -15.56 -8.31 -5.80
C VAL A 66 -15.71 -7.04 -6.65
N ILE A 67 -16.56 -7.07 -7.68
CA ILE A 67 -16.82 -5.89 -8.53
C ILE A 67 -17.44 -4.75 -7.72
N LEU A 68 -18.46 -5.03 -6.90
CA LEU A 68 -19.12 -4.02 -6.08
C LEU A 68 -18.15 -3.36 -5.11
N VAL A 69 -17.27 -4.12 -4.45
CA VAL A 69 -16.23 -3.56 -3.58
C VAL A 69 -15.34 -2.59 -4.36
N CYS A 70 -14.87 -2.98 -5.54
CA CYS A 70 -14.02 -2.13 -6.38
C CYS A 70 -14.73 -0.83 -6.81
N LEU A 71 -16.04 -0.88 -7.12
CA LEU A 71 -16.77 0.31 -7.56
C LEU A 71 -17.19 1.21 -6.41
N LEU A 72 -17.60 0.64 -5.27
CA LEU A 72 -18.16 1.39 -4.15
C LEU A 72 -17.11 2.01 -3.24
N THR A 73 -15.91 1.43 -3.15
CA THR A 73 -14.87 1.89 -2.23
C THR A 73 -14.53 3.38 -2.40
N PRO A 74 -14.28 3.94 -3.60
CA PRO A 74 -13.87 5.35 -3.71
C PRO A 74 -15.03 6.37 -3.61
N LEU A 75 -16.29 5.93 -3.72
CA LEU A 75 -17.45 6.83 -3.76
C LEU A 75 -17.62 7.72 -2.51
N PRO A 76 -17.47 7.24 -1.26
CA PRO A 76 -17.73 8.07 -0.08
C PRO A 76 -16.92 9.37 -0.04
N ALA A 77 -15.65 9.34 -0.45
CA ALA A 77 -14.79 10.53 -0.47
C ALA A 77 -15.28 11.56 -1.50
N PHE A 78 -15.64 11.11 -2.70
CA PHE A 78 -16.21 11.98 -3.75
C PHE A 78 -17.60 12.50 -3.37
N THR A 79 -18.44 11.68 -2.75
CA THR A 79 -19.76 12.12 -2.27
C THR A 79 -19.61 13.24 -1.25
N VAL A 80 -18.71 13.10 -0.27
CA VAL A 80 -18.46 14.18 0.71
C VAL A 80 -17.90 15.42 0.04
N ALA A 81 -17.00 15.28 -0.95
CA ALA A 81 -16.53 16.41 -1.72
C ALA A 81 -17.68 17.17 -2.40
N ILE A 82 -18.58 16.46 -3.09
CA ILE A 82 -19.76 17.04 -3.75
C ILE A 82 -20.68 17.72 -2.74
N LEU A 83 -20.93 17.09 -1.58
CA LEU A 83 -21.75 17.68 -0.51
C LEU A 83 -21.16 18.99 0.01
N ILE A 84 -19.83 19.08 0.12
CA ILE A 84 -19.14 20.33 0.50
C ILE A 84 -19.30 21.37 -0.62
N GLU A 85 -19.25 20.97 -1.89
CA GLU A 85 -19.45 21.86 -3.04
C GLU A 85 -20.86 22.45 -3.15
N CYS A 86 -21.85 21.84 -2.48
CA CYS A 86 -23.22 22.37 -2.42
C CYS A 86 -23.36 23.62 -1.52
N ILE A 87 -22.36 23.97 -0.69
CA ILE A 87 -22.45 25.09 0.27
C ILE A 87 -22.09 26.41 -0.45
N PRO A 88 -23.01 27.32 -0.79
CA PRO A 88 -22.70 28.45 -1.68
C PRO A 88 -21.57 29.35 -1.15
N LEU A 89 -20.73 29.86 -2.06
CA LEU A 89 -19.64 30.79 -1.77
C LEU A 89 -19.99 32.21 -2.22
N ALA A 90 -19.48 33.20 -1.50
CA ALA A 90 -19.53 34.61 -1.89
C ALA A 90 -18.29 34.99 -2.71
N SER A 91 -18.30 36.19 -3.31
CA SER A 91 -17.13 36.66 -4.06
C SER A 91 -15.94 36.88 -3.12
N PRO A 92 -14.71 36.48 -3.50
CA PRO A 92 -13.52 36.79 -2.72
C PRO A 92 -13.32 38.29 -2.48
N SER A 93 -13.80 39.15 -3.39
CA SER A 93 -13.75 40.60 -3.29
C SER A 93 -14.50 41.18 -2.09
N ASP A 94 -15.47 40.44 -1.56
CA ASP A 94 -16.31 40.89 -0.43
C ASP A 94 -15.59 40.72 0.92
N GLY A 95 -14.35 40.21 0.89
CA GLY A 95 -13.48 40.04 2.04
C GLY A 95 -13.79 38.79 2.87
N TRP A 96 -12.93 38.54 3.85
CA TRP A 96 -12.97 37.31 4.66
C TRP A 96 -14.25 37.20 5.51
N ARG A 97 -14.85 38.31 5.94
CA ARG A 97 -16.06 38.30 6.77
C ARG A 97 -17.31 37.86 6.01
N ALA A 98 -17.45 38.28 4.76
CA ALA A 98 -18.56 37.86 3.89
C ALA A 98 -18.44 36.38 3.50
N ASN A 99 -17.21 35.85 3.46
CA ASN A 99 -16.90 34.48 3.06
C ASN A 99 -16.93 33.48 4.24
N TYR A 100 -17.87 33.60 5.17
CA TYR A 100 -18.01 32.65 6.30
C TYR A 100 -18.25 31.20 5.82
N ALA A 101 -18.95 31.01 4.69
CA ALA A 101 -19.21 29.72 4.09
C ALA A 101 -17.93 28.98 3.65
N PHE A 102 -16.90 29.72 3.23
CA PHE A 102 -15.58 29.16 2.91
C PHE A 102 -14.96 28.47 4.14
N TYR A 103 -15.04 29.11 5.31
CA TYR A 103 -14.52 28.55 6.56
C TYR A 103 -15.34 27.36 7.07
N ILE A 104 -16.66 27.33 6.81
CA ILE A 104 -17.50 26.16 7.08
C ILE A 104 -17.06 24.98 6.20
N ARG A 105 -16.86 25.20 4.89
CA ARG A 105 -16.33 24.17 3.99
C ARG A 105 -14.96 23.67 4.44
N LEU A 106 -14.08 24.60 4.86
CA LEU A 106 -12.75 24.30 5.37
C LEU A 106 -12.80 23.43 6.63
N PHE A 107 -13.76 23.67 7.53
CA PHE A 107 -14.01 22.81 8.68
C PHE A 107 -14.50 21.42 8.26
N LEU A 108 -15.50 21.36 7.37
CA LEU A 108 -16.12 20.12 6.90
C LEU A 108 -15.16 19.23 6.09
N SER A 109 -14.17 19.82 5.41
CA SER A 109 -13.11 19.06 4.74
C SER A 109 -12.00 18.64 5.71
N SER A 110 -11.50 19.54 6.55
CA SER A 110 -10.39 19.25 7.46
C SER A 110 -10.75 18.25 8.57
N PHE A 111 -12.01 18.20 9.02
CA PHE A 111 -12.48 17.27 10.04
C PHE A 111 -12.34 15.78 9.65
N PRO A 112 -12.92 15.29 8.53
CA PRO A 112 -12.73 13.92 8.08
C PRO A 112 -11.28 13.62 7.70
N MET A 113 -10.52 14.59 7.19
CA MET A 113 -9.08 14.44 6.94
C MET A 113 -8.31 14.14 8.24
N ALA A 114 -8.60 14.89 9.31
CA ALA A 114 -7.98 14.69 10.62
C ALA A 114 -8.39 13.34 11.25
N ILE A 115 -9.67 12.97 11.18
CA ILE A 115 -10.11 11.62 11.60
C ILE A 115 -9.35 10.56 10.80
N GLY A 116 -9.22 10.75 9.49
CA GLY A 116 -8.47 9.85 8.62
C GLY A 116 -7.03 9.66 9.08
N GLY A 117 -6.32 10.74 9.40
CA GLY A 117 -4.97 10.68 9.98
C GLY A 117 -4.90 9.87 11.28
N VAL A 118 -5.89 10.03 12.17
CA VAL A 118 -5.96 9.22 13.41
C VAL A 118 -6.19 7.74 13.11
N LEU A 119 -7.05 7.42 12.13
CA LEU A 119 -7.34 6.03 11.77
C LEU A 119 -6.11 5.31 11.19
N GLN A 120 -5.27 6.00 10.41
CA GLN A 120 -4.00 5.44 9.93
C GLN A 120 -3.09 5.04 11.10
N VAL A 121 -3.05 5.87 12.15
CA VAL A 121 -2.24 5.60 13.35
C VAL A 121 -2.85 4.47 14.19
N LYS A 122 -4.18 4.42 14.34
CA LYS A 122 -4.90 3.36 15.09
C LYS A 122 -4.64 1.95 14.55
N GLN A 123 -4.41 1.82 13.25
CA GLN A 123 -4.21 0.53 12.57
C GLN A 123 -2.87 -0.13 12.91
N VAL A 124 -1.89 0.66 13.36
CA VAL A 124 -0.54 0.16 13.68
C VAL A 124 -0.33 -0.01 15.19
N ILE A 125 -1.27 0.47 15.99
CA ILE A 125 -1.22 0.48 17.45
C ILE A 125 -2.13 -0.62 18.01
N PRO A 126 -1.80 -1.22 19.18
CA PRO A 126 -2.70 -2.18 19.82
C PRO A 126 -4.12 -1.63 20.03
N PRO A 127 -5.16 -2.46 19.83
CA PRO A 127 -6.54 -2.04 19.97
C PRO A 127 -6.82 -1.55 21.40
N GLY A 128 -7.63 -0.50 21.53
CA GLY A 128 -8.08 0.04 22.82
C GLY A 128 -7.28 1.23 23.36
N ILE A 129 -6.13 1.57 22.78
CA ILE A 129 -5.31 2.72 23.23
C ILE A 129 -5.96 4.06 22.84
N ILE A 130 -6.48 4.17 21.62
CA ILE A 130 -7.11 5.40 21.13
C ILE A 130 -8.63 5.20 21.16
N SER A 131 -9.30 5.87 22.10
CA SER A 131 -10.76 5.87 22.22
C SER A 131 -11.44 6.61 21.05
N THR A 132 -12.66 6.22 20.68
CA THR A 132 -13.48 6.92 19.68
C THR A 132 -13.74 8.37 20.07
N LYS A 133 -13.92 8.64 21.37
CA LYS A 133 -14.07 10.01 21.90
C LYS A 133 -12.81 10.84 21.64
N ALA A 134 -11.62 10.25 21.85
CA ALA A 134 -10.36 10.89 21.54
C ALA A 134 -10.20 11.13 20.03
N THR A 135 -10.59 10.18 19.19
CA THR A 135 -10.58 10.35 17.72
C THR A 135 -11.44 11.55 17.27
N ILE A 136 -12.66 11.67 17.79
CA ILE A 136 -13.55 12.80 17.48
C ILE A 136 -12.95 14.10 18.03
N GLY A 137 -12.44 14.10 19.26
CA GLY A 137 -11.80 15.26 19.87
C GLY A 137 -10.58 15.76 19.09
N ILE A 138 -9.73 14.85 18.59
CA ILE A 138 -8.60 15.20 17.70
C ILE A 138 -9.11 15.82 16.40
N GLY A 139 -10.15 15.24 15.79
CA GLY A 139 -10.75 15.78 14.58
C GLY A 139 -11.26 17.20 14.77
N ILE A 140 -12.06 17.44 15.81
CA ILE A 140 -12.62 18.77 16.13
C ILE A 140 -11.51 19.76 16.46
N GLY A 141 -10.54 19.37 17.30
CA GLY A 141 -9.42 20.25 17.69
C GLY A 141 -8.57 20.65 16.49
N THR A 142 -8.28 19.70 15.60
CA THR A 142 -7.51 19.95 14.37
C THR A 142 -8.26 20.88 13.43
N ALA A 143 -9.52 20.56 13.11
CA ALA A 143 -10.33 21.35 12.18
C ALA A 143 -10.60 22.76 12.70
N SER A 144 -10.90 22.90 13.99
CA SER A 144 -11.14 24.21 14.62
C SER A 144 -9.86 25.04 14.64
N GLY A 145 -8.74 24.47 15.08
CA GLY A 145 -7.45 25.17 15.10
C GLY A 145 -7.01 25.61 13.69
N TYR A 146 -7.19 24.73 12.71
CA TYR A 146 -6.93 25.01 11.30
C TYR A 146 -7.77 26.19 10.78
N VAL A 147 -9.08 26.19 11.02
CA VAL A 147 -9.99 27.26 10.60
C VAL A 147 -9.72 28.57 11.32
N VAL A 148 -9.48 28.54 12.63
CA VAL A 148 -9.11 29.74 13.41
C VAL A 148 -7.81 30.34 12.91
N CYS A 149 -6.83 29.51 12.57
CA CYS A 149 -5.57 29.98 11.99
C CYS A 149 -5.78 30.60 10.60
N ALA A 150 -6.60 29.97 9.73
CA ALA A 150 -6.94 30.51 8.42
C ALA A 150 -7.68 31.86 8.51
N LEU A 151 -8.65 31.96 9.44
CA LEU A 151 -9.38 33.20 9.74
C LEU A 151 -8.43 34.29 10.23
N SER A 152 -7.55 33.96 11.18
CA SER A 152 -6.60 34.90 11.76
C SER A 152 -5.61 35.40 10.72
N LEU A 153 -5.13 34.52 9.85
CA LEU A 153 -4.21 34.86 8.77
C LEU A 153 -4.87 35.77 7.74
N ALA A 154 -6.11 35.47 7.34
CA ALA A 154 -6.89 36.30 6.44
C ALA A 154 -7.25 37.67 7.02
N ALA A 155 -7.43 37.75 8.35
CA ALA A 155 -7.71 39.00 9.06
C ALA A 155 -6.45 39.87 9.26
N TRP A 156 -5.28 39.25 9.39
CA TRP A 156 -4.01 39.94 9.64
C TRP A 156 -3.29 40.37 8.36
N TRP A 157 -3.39 39.55 7.30
CA TRP A 157 -2.69 39.78 6.04
C TRP A 157 -3.66 40.28 4.97
N GLU A 158 -4.14 39.39 4.11
CA GLU A 158 -5.08 39.70 3.02
C GLU A 158 -5.99 38.49 2.77
N PHE A 159 -7.14 38.75 2.13
CA PHE A 159 -8.06 37.71 1.68
C PHE A 159 -8.40 37.88 0.20
N PRO A 160 -8.29 36.82 -0.62
CA PRO A 160 -7.82 35.47 -0.27
C PRO A 160 -6.30 35.41 -0.02
N VAL A 161 -5.86 34.52 0.89
CA VAL A 161 -4.45 34.41 1.29
C VAL A 161 -3.61 33.86 0.14
N PRO A 162 -2.54 34.54 -0.34
CA PRO A 162 -1.72 34.05 -1.45
C PRO A 162 -1.15 32.65 -1.17
N PHE A 163 -1.37 31.72 -2.10
CA PHE A 163 -1.02 30.30 -1.91
C PHE A 163 -1.56 29.71 -0.59
N GLY A 164 -2.72 30.17 -0.14
CA GLY A 164 -3.31 29.88 1.16
C GLY A 164 -3.35 28.39 1.46
N TYR A 165 -3.68 27.56 0.45
CA TYR A 165 -3.68 26.10 0.62
C TYR A 165 -2.30 25.55 1.02
N VAL A 166 -1.22 26.00 0.36
CA VAL A 166 0.16 25.57 0.64
C VAL A 166 0.64 26.12 1.98
N VAL A 167 0.36 27.40 2.26
CA VAL A 167 0.72 28.05 3.53
C VAL A 167 0.05 27.34 4.71
N MET A 168 -1.17 26.87 4.52
CA MET A 168 -1.98 26.25 5.56
C MET A 168 -1.67 24.75 5.82
N VAL A 169 -0.85 24.09 4.97
CA VAL A 169 -0.37 22.71 5.22
C VAL A 169 0.35 22.60 6.56
N GLY A 170 1.27 23.52 6.86
CA GLY A 170 2.03 23.54 8.11
C GLY A 170 1.13 23.68 9.35
N PRO A 171 0.26 24.71 9.41
CA PRO A 171 -0.75 24.84 10.44
C PRO A 171 -1.63 23.59 10.63
N PHE A 172 -2.12 22.97 9.56
CA PHE A 172 -2.91 21.74 9.67
C PHE A 172 -2.14 20.64 10.39
N VAL A 173 -0.90 20.38 9.97
CA VAL A 173 -0.03 19.37 10.61
C VAL A 173 0.24 19.73 12.07
N PHE A 174 0.49 21.01 12.38
CA PHE A 174 0.71 21.47 13.74
C PHE A 174 -0.50 21.21 14.65
N PHE A 175 -1.70 21.64 14.25
CA PHE A 175 -2.92 21.44 15.04
C PHE A 175 -3.28 19.96 15.17
N PHE A 176 -3.01 19.15 14.14
CA PHE A 176 -3.15 17.71 14.21
C PHE A 176 -2.24 17.11 15.27
N MET A 177 -0.94 17.42 15.24
CA MET A 177 0.04 16.88 16.19
C MET A 177 -0.24 17.33 17.63
N MET A 178 -0.63 18.60 17.80
CA MET A 178 -0.99 19.16 19.10
C MET A 178 -2.25 18.47 19.66
N SER A 179 -3.33 18.39 18.87
CA SER A 179 -4.58 17.76 19.28
C SER A 179 -4.41 16.27 19.57
N PHE A 180 -3.63 15.57 18.73
CA PHE A 180 -3.28 14.16 18.93
C PHE A 180 -2.47 13.95 20.22
N GLY A 181 -1.44 14.78 20.44
CA GLY A 181 -0.60 14.72 21.63
C GLY A 181 -1.36 14.96 22.92
N LEU A 182 -2.27 15.94 22.93
CA LEU A 182 -3.11 16.28 24.07
C LEU A 182 -4.17 15.20 24.35
N ALA A 183 -4.88 14.74 23.32
CA ALA A 183 -5.98 13.78 23.48
C ALA A 183 -5.53 12.39 23.98
N ILE A 184 -4.29 12.00 23.64
CA ILE A 184 -3.72 10.70 24.05
C ILE A 184 -2.79 10.84 25.26
N GLY A 185 -2.33 12.06 25.58
CA GLY A 185 -1.31 12.27 26.62
C GLY A 185 0.04 11.68 26.20
N LEU A 186 0.49 11.97 24.98
CA LEU A 186 1.68 11.34 24.36
C LEU A 186 2.94 11.43 25.24
N PHE A 187 3.10 12.52 25.99
CA PHE A 187 4.23 12.73 26.90
C PHE A 187 4.12 11.95 28.23
N ALA A 188 2.91 11.60 28.65
CA ALA A 188 2.64 10.79 29.84
C ALA A 188 2.62 9.27 29.55
N MET A 189 2.77 8.87 28.29
CA MET A 189 2.64 7.49 27.85
C MET A 189 3.96 6.71 27.95
N ASN A 190 3.85 5.39 28.10
CA ASN A 190 4.99 4.46 28.11
C ASN A 190 5.94 4.66 26.92
N SER A 191 7.25 4.62 27.18
CA SER A 191 8.30 4.85 26.18
C SER A 191 8.22 3.90 24.98
N ALA A 192 7.90 2.62 25.22
CA ALA A 192 7.76 1.61 24.17
C ALA A 192 6.61 1.91 23.20
N LEU A 193 5.47 2.37 23.73
CA LEU A 193 4.32 2.70 22.91
C LEU A 193 4.55 4.03 22.18
N ARG A 194 5.18 5.01 22.83
CA ARG A 194 5.59 6.27 22.21
C ARG A 194 6.53 6.05 21.01
N GLN A 195 7.45 5.10 21.09
CA GLN A 195 8.31 4.70 19.98
C GLN A 195 7.57 4.04 18.81
N GLN A 196 6.35 3.53 19.01
CA GLN A 196 5.50 3.02 17.92
C GLN A 196 4.70 4.14 17.24
N ILE A 197 4.24 5.13 18.01
CA ILE A 197 3.40 6.23 17.51
C ILE A 197 4.21 7.27 16.74
N ILE A 198 5.36 7.71 17.26
CA ILE A 198 6.14 8.81 16.68
C ILE A 198 6.52 8.54 15.20
N PRO A 199 6.99 7.34 14.82
CA PRO A 199 7.26 7.04 13.42
C PRO A 199 6.02 7.20 12.51
N GLN A 200 4.83 6.79 12.97
CA GLN A 200 3.58 6.94 12.19
C GLN A 200 3.19 8.41 12.02
N LEU A 201 3.29 9.20 13.09
CA LEU A 201 3.05 10.64 13.03
C LEU A 201 4.04 11.32 12.08
N SER A 202 5.29 10.85 12.04
CA SER A 202 6.28 11.37 11.09
C SER A 202 5.94 11.02 9.63
N VAL A 203 5.38 9.83 9.37
CA VAL A 203 4.89 9.43 8.04
C VAL A 203 3.74 10.32 7.62
N LEU A 204 2.78 10.57 8.52
CA LEU A 204 1.63 11.43 8.23
C LEU A 204 2.05 12.89 7.98
N ALA A 205 2.99 13.42 8.77
CA ALA A 205 3.56 14.76 8.53
C ALA A 205 4.30 14.82 7.18
N ALA A 206 5.03 13.77 6.82
CA ALA A 206 5.72 13.64 5.54
C ALA A 206 4.75 13.58 4.34
N GLN A 207 3.57 12.95 4.50
CA GLN A 207 2.49 12.99 3.52
C GLN A 207 1.87 14.39 3.38
N GLY A 208 1.77 15.16 4.47
CA GLY A 208 1.38 16.58 4.40
C GLY A 208 2.31 17.39 3.50
N LEU A 209 3.63 17.17 3.58
CA LEU A 209 4.60 17.84 2.72
C LEU A 209 4.42 17.48 1.23
N LEU A 210 4.06 16.23 0.94
CA LEU A 210 3.75 15.78 -0.42
C LEU A 210 2.59 16.58 -1.04
N ALA A 211 1.55 16.89 -0.26
CA ALA A 211 0.43 17.73 -0.70
C ALA A 211 0.88 19.16 -1.06
N GLY A 212 1.97 19.65 -0.47
CA GLY A 212 2.55 20.94 -0.80
C GLY A 212 3.36 20.98 -2.10
N CYS A 213 3.82 19.83 -2.63
CA CYS A 213 4.68 19.80 -3.81
C CYS A 213 3.92 19.97 -5.14
N TYR A 214 2.69 19.48 -5.22
CA TYR A 214 1.91 19.48 -6.46
C TYR A 214 1.24 20.82 -6.82
N PRO A 215 0.77 21.66 -5.87
CA PRO A 215 0.23 22.98 -6.21
C PRO A 215 1.25 23.92 -6.88
N PRO A 216 2.53 24.01 -6.43
CA PRO A 216 3.56 24.75 -7.14
C PRO A 216 3.85 24.19 -8.53
N TYR A 217 3.85 22.85 -8.69
CA TYR A 217 3.97 22.21 -10.00
C TYR A 217 2.82 22.65 -10.93
N PHE A 218 1.59 22.61 -10.44
CA PHE A 218 0.41 23.01 -11.21
C PHE A 218 0.44 24.50 -11.57
N ALA A 219 0.88 25.36 -10.65
CA ALA A 219 1.06 26.78 -10.90
C ALA A 219 2.08 27.03 -12.03
N ALA A 220 3.23 26.35 -11.98
CA ALA A 220 4.23 26.43 -13.05
C ALA A 220 3.69 25.89 -14.38
N PHE A 221 2.99 24.74 -14.37
CA PHE A 221 2.40 24.14 -15.57
C PHE A 221 1.45 25.11 -16.29
N ARG A 222 0.61 25.84 -15.56
CA ARG A 222 -0.34 26.79 -16.16
C ARG A 222 0.33 28.01 -16.82
N GLN A 223 1.55 28.37 -16.42
CA GLN A 223 2.29 29.49 -16.99
C GLN A 223 3.00 29.16 -18.31
N LEU A 224 3.13 27.87 -18.65
CA LEU A 224 3.83 27.42 -19.85
C LEU A 224 2.94 27.49 -21.10
N SER A 225 3.56 27.66 -22.27
CA SER A 225 2.87 27.60 -23.58
C SER A 225 2.72 26.14 -24.09
N GLY A 226 1.82 25.84 -25.03
CA GLY A 226 1.39 24.46 -25.34
C GLY A 226 2.49 23.39 -25.53
N LEU A 227 3.57 23.69 -26.26
CA LEU A 227 4.70 22.75 -26.39
C LEU A 227 5.51 22.62 -25.09
N GLN A 228 5.68 23.70 -24.35
CA GLN A 228 6.36 23.71 -23.05
C GLN A 228 5.51 23.00 -21.97
N GLN A 229 4.18 23.15 -21.98
CA GLN A 229 3.25 22.39 -21.13
C GLN A 229 3.43 20.89 -21.37
N THR A 230 3.43 20.47 -22.65
CA THR A 230 3.63 19.07 -23.02
C THR A 230 4.97 18.53 -22.54
N ALA A 231 6.06 19.29 -22.71
CA ALA A 231 7.37 18.90 -22.18
C ALA A 231 7.39 18.81 -20.65
N PHE A 232 6.69 19.72 -19.95
CA PHE A 232 6.62 19.75 -18.49
C PHE A 232 5.78 18.63 -17.89
N VAL A 233 4.89 17.99 -18.67
CA VAL A 233 4.21 16.75 -18.25
C VAL A 233 5.21 15.62 -17.97
N LEU A 234 6.36 15.58 -18.66
CA LEU A 234 7.40 14.57 -18.41
C LEU A 234 8.03 14.68 -17.02
N VAL A 235 7.81 15.79 -16.31
CA VAL A 235 8.24 15.96 -14.92
C VAL A 235 7.33 15.20 -13.95
N MET A 236 6.06 14.94 -14.31
CA MET A 236 5.11 14.22 -13.45
C MET A 236 5.59 12.79 -13.09
N PRO A 237 6.02 11.94 -14.05
CA PRO A 237 6.60 10.64 -13.72
C PRO A 237 7.82 10.72 -12.79
N PHE A 238 8.63 11.78 -12.91
CA PHE A 238 9.79 11.98 -12.04
C PHE A 238 9.36 12.36 -10.61
N ILE A 239 8.44 13.32 -10.46
CA ILE A 239 7.84 13.69 -9.18
C ILE A 239 7.18 12.47 -8.52
N LYS A 240 6.37 11.72 -9.26
CA LYS A 240 5.74 10.47 -8.82
C LYS A 240 6.78 9.49 -8.27
N THR A 241 7.85 9.23 -9.02
CA THR A 241 8.91 8.28 -8.62
C THR A 241 9.67 8.75 -7.39
N LEU A 242 10.00 10.04 -7.29
CA LEU A 242 10.64 10.62 -6.10
C LEU A 242 9.75 10.50 -4.87
N ASN A 243 8.47 10.81 -5.01
CA ASN A 243 7.49 10.75 -3.92
C ASN A 243 7.24 9.32 -3.45
N LYS A 244 7.18 8.36 -4.38
CA LYS A 244 7.17 6.93 -4.08
C LYS A 244 8.38 6.52 -3.24
N GLN A 245 9.58 6.99 -3.60
CA GLN A 245 10.83 6.63 -2.92
C GLN A 245 10.97 7.27 -1.55
N TYR A 246 10.56 8.54 -1.45
CA TYR A 246 10.50 9.25 -0.19
C TYR A 246 9.54 8.56 0.78
N THR A 247 8.31 8.27 0.34
CA THR A 247 7.29 7.60 1.14
C THR A 247 7.74 6.18 1.52
N ALA A 248 8.27 5.40 0.58
CA ALA A 248 8.79 4.06 0.85
C ALA A 248 9.91 4.02 1.90
N ARG A 249 10.79 5.03 1.94
CA ARG A 249 11.84 5.13 2.96
C ARG A 249 11.27 5.44 4.34
N ARG A 250 10.26 6.31 4.43
CA ARG A 250 9.59 6.66 5.69
C ARG A 250 8.71 5.53 6.21
N CYS A 251 8.08 4.79 5.31
CA CYS A 251 7.20 3.68 5.62
C CYS A 251 7.93 2.34 5.76
N ALA A 252 9.25 2.27 5.61
CA ALA A 252 10.01 1.01 5.65
C ALA A 252 9.71 0.14 6.90
N HIS A 253 9.32 0.76 8.02
CA HIS A 253 8.96 0.08 9.26
C HIS A 253 7.56 -0.56 9.27
N LEU A 254 6.74 -0.31 8.25
CA LEU A 254 5.35 -0.73 8.10
C LEU A 254 5.15 -2.01 7.27
N GLN A 255 6.24 -2.56 6.71
CA GLN A 255 6.29 -3.83 5.98
C GLN A 255 5.13 -4.03 4.98
N GLU A 256 4.13 -4.84 5.30
CA GLU A 256 2.99 -5.19 4.42
C GLU A 256 1.99 -4.05 4.18
N TYR A 257 2.05 -2.94 4.95
CA TYR A 257 1.24 -1.73 4.67
C TYR A 257 1.87 -0.80 3.63
N ILE A 258 3.16 -0.98 3.30
CA ILE A 258 3.91 -0.03 2.46
C ILE A 258 3.30 0.10 1.07
N GLY A 259 2.93 -1.03 0.44
CA GLY A 259 2.39 -1.06 -0.91
C GLY A 259 1.07 -0.28 -1.04
N PRO A 260 0.00 -0.70 -0.34
CA PRO A 260 -1.28 0.00 -0.37
C PRO A 260 -1.18 1.46 0.09
N MET A 261 -0.36 1.76 1.12
CA MET A 261 -0.17 3.14 1.56
C MET A 261 0.41 4.02 0.45
N ILE A 262 1.47 3.58 -0.21
CA ILE A 262 2.11 4.36 -1.29
C ILE A 262 1.16 4.59 -2.45
N ILE A 263 0.38 3.58 -2.83
CA ILE A 263 -0.57 3.70 -3.94
C ILE A 263 -1.68 4.67 -3.57
N PHE A 264 -2.32 4.47 -2.42
CA PHE A 264 -3.43 5.31 -2.00
C PHE A 264 -3.01 6.71 -1.54
N SER A 265 -1.71 6.97 -1.35
CA SER A 265 -1.18 8.31 -1.10
C SER A 265 -0.59 8.97 -2.35
N VAL A 266 0.46 8.37 -2.92
CA VAL A 266 1.22 8.98 -4.01
C VAL A 266 0.48 8.84 -5.34
N ASP A 267 -0.04 7.64 -5.65
CA ASP A 267 -0.69 7.42 -6.95
C ASP A 267 -2.05 8.11 -7.01
N VAL A 268 -2.87 8.03 -5.97
CA VAL A 268 -4.14 8.77 -5.90
C VAL A 268 -3.92 10.27 -6.11
N CYS A 269 -2.98 10.86 -5.36
CA CYS A 269 -2.63 12.27 -5.51
C CYS A 269 -2.17 12.58 -6.94
N ASN A 270 -1.20 11.80 -7.44
CA ASN A 270 -0.64 12.01 -8.77
C ASN A 270 -1.71 11.91 -9.88
N VAL A 271 -2.58 10.90 -9.84
CA VAL A 271 -3.65 10.70 -10.83
C VAL A 271 -4.64 11.85 -10.81
N LEU A 272 -5.08 12.30 -9.62
CA LEU A 272 -5.99 13.46 -9.53
C LEU A 272 -5.34 14.72 -10.15
N TYR A 273 -4.06 14.97 -9.87
CA TYR A 273 -3.34 16.09 -10.51
C TYR A 273 -3.16 15.91 -12.02
N THR A 274 -2.86 14.69 -12.50
CA THR A 274 -2.78 14.39 -13.92
C THR A 274 -4.08 14.74 -14.63
N VAL A 275 -5.22 14.35 -14.08
CA VAL A 275 -6.53 14.61 -14.69
C VAL A 275 -6.88 16.12 -14.64
N ILE A 276 -6.50 16.83 -13.58
CA ILE A 276 -6.62 18.30 -13.52
C ILE A 276 -5.74 18.99 -14.58
N CYS A 277 -4.52 18.51 -14.79
CA CYS A 277 -3.64 18.99 -15.86
C CYS A 277 -4.25 18.73 -17.25
N MET A 278 -4.79 17.53 -17.47
CA MET A 278 -5.47 17.14 -18.70
C MET A 278 -6.71 18.00 -18.98
N GLN A 279 -7.48 18.35 -17.95
CA GLN A 279 -8.59 19.28 -18.07
C GLN A 279 -8.13 20.66 -18.54
N THR A 280 -6.98 21.12 -18.05
CA THR A 280 -6.47 22.48 -18.30
C THR A 280 -5.78 22.57 -19.65
N ALA A 281 -5.03 21.55 -20.04
CA ALA A 281 -4.39 21.44 -21.35
C ALA A 281 -5.34 20.77 -22.33
N VAL A 282 -6.21 21.55 -22.99
CA VAL A 282 -7.19 21.09 -24.00
C VAL A 282 -6.53 20.49 -25.28
N SER A 283 -5.22 20.21 -25.25
CA SER A 283 -4.46 19.68 -26.37
C SER A 283 -4.54 18.14 -26.40
N SER A 284 -5.08 17.59 -27.50
CA SER A 284 -5.08 16.15 -27.79
C SER A 284 -3.68 15.51 -27.69
N LEU A 285 -2.64 16.29 -27.99
CA LEU A 285 -1.24 15.85 -27.94
C LEU A 285 -0.77 15.55 -26.51
N THR A 286 -1.17 16.37 -25.52
CA THR A 286 -0.76 16.21 -24.13
C THR A 286 -1.35 14.92 -23.52
N THR A 287 -2.63 14.65 -23.81
CA THR A 287 -3.30 13.39 -23.45
C THR A 287 -2.60 12.18 -24.08
N LEU A 288 -2.25 12.27 -25.37
CA LEU A 288 -1.55 11.20 -26.07
C LEU A 288 -0.19 10.88 -25.42
N PHE A 289 0.57 11.90 -25.02
CA PHE A 289 1.85 11.69 -24.32
C PHE A 289 1.68 11.09 -22.92
N MET A 290 0.64 11.49 -22.16
CA MET A 290 0.31 10.87 -20.88
C MET A 290 0.02 9.37 -21.06
N VAL A 291 -0.86 9.03 -22.01
CA VAL A 291 -1.18 7.64 -22.37
C VAL A 291 0.06 6.85 -22.76
N ILE A 292 0.93 7.39 -23.61
CA ILE A 292 2.15 6.71 -24.05
C ILE A 292 3.09 6.46 -22.87
N SER A 293 3.24 7.44 -21.98
CA SER A 293 4.04 7.33 -20.77
C SER A 293 3.52 6.22 -19.86
N ASP A 294 2.21 6.18 -19.62
CA ASP A 294 1.58 5.16 -18.76
C ASP A 294 1.75 3.76 -19.37
N ILE A 295 1.50 3.60 -20.68
CA ILE A 295 1.76 2.33 -21.41
C ILE A 295 3.22 1.90 -21.26
N PHE A 296 4.17 2.83 -21.38
CA PHE A 296 5.60 2.53 -21.23
C PHE A 296 5.92 2.02 -19.82
N PHE A 297 5.38 2.64 -18.77
CA PHE A 297 5.55 2.18 -17.39
C PHE A 297 4.89 0.83 -17.13
N ILE A 298 3.72 0.57 -17.72
CA ILE A 298 3.03 -0.71 -17.67
C ILE A 298 3.88 -1.82 -18.29
N ILE A 299 4.46 -1.58 -19.48
CA ILE A 299 5.34 -2.55 -20.15
C ILE A 299 6.55 -2.88 -19.26
N ILE A 300 7.15 -1.87 -18.63
CA ILE A 300 8.26 -2.06 -17.69
C ILE A 300 7.82 -2.88 -16.47
N ALA A 301 6.65 -2.59 -15.90
CA ALA A 301 6.11 -3.31 -14.77
C ALA A 301 5.86 -4.79 -15.12
N ILE A 302 5.24 -5.07 -16.26
CA ILE A 302 5.02 -6.44 -16.76
C ILE A 302 6.34 -7.16 -17.00
N HIS A 303 7.31 -6.52 -17.65
CA HIS A 303 8.63 -7.10 -17.90
C HIS A 303 9.32 -7.49 -16.59
N SER A 304 9.21 -6.65 -15.55
CA SER A 304 9.74 -6.96 -14.22
C SER A 304 9.07 -8.17 -13.56
N VAL A 305 7.79 -8.41 -13.85
CA VAL A 305 7.07 -9.58 -13.34
C VAL A 305 7.49 -10.84 -14.11
N TYR A 306 7.52 -10.80 -15.44
CA TYR A 306 7.69 -11.99 -16.27
C TYR A 306 9.13 -12.46 -16.44
N TYR A 307 10.07 -11.53 -16.57
CA TYR A 307 11.44 -11.86 -16.95
C TYR A 307 12.24 -12.64 -15.88
N PRO A 308 12.05 -12.45 -14.57
CA PRO A 308 12.88 -13.13 -13.58
C PRO A 308 12.68 -14.64 -13.45
N ASN A 309 11.60 -15.26 -13.98
CA ASN A 309 11.27 -16.63 -13.54
C ASN A 309 10.53 -17.55 -14.54
N ASN A 310 10.96 -17.58 -15.81
CA ASN A 310 10.38 -18.48 -16.84
C ASN A 310 10.59 -19.99 -16.60
N ARG A 311 11.34 -20.39 -15.55
CA ARG A 311 11.65 -21.79 -15.17
C ARG A 311 11.01 -22.27 -13.86
N SER A 312 10.05 -21.51 -13.30
CA SER A 312 9.41 -21.84 -12.02
C SER A 312 8.59 -23.15 -12.04
N LEU A 313 8.67 -23.95 -10.98
CA LEU A 313 7.81 -25.13 -10.73
C LEU A 313 6.30 -24.81 -10.63
N LEU A 314 5.94 -23.52 -10.50
CA LEU A 314 4.56 -23.04 -10.42
C LEU A 314 3.98 -22.63 -11.79
N LYS A 315 4.72 -22.85 -12.89
CA LYS A 315 4.24 -22.56 -14.23
C LYS A 315 2.95 -23.34 -14.51
N ASP A 316 1.93 -22.63 -15.00
CA ASP A 316 0.58 -23.12 -15.34
C ASP A 316 -0.24 -23.70 -14.16
N LYS A 317 0.19 -23.49 -12.92
CA LYS A 317 -0.55 -23.89 -11.70
C LYS A 317 -1.17 -22.68 -11.02
N ASN A 318 -2.28 -22.91 -10.30
CA ASN A 318 -2.86 -21.89 -9.44
C ASN A 318 -1.97 -21.71 -8.20
N TYR A 319 -1.39 -20.52 -8.07
CA TYR A 319 -0.48 -20.17 -6.98
C TYR A 319 -1.17 -20.34 -5.61
N LEU A 320 -2.42 -19.89 -5.47
CA LEU A 320 -3.13 -19.93 -4.18
C LEU A 320 -3.42 -21.36 -3.69
N GLN A 321 -3.59 -22.31 -4.61
CA GLN A 321 -3.86 -23.71 -4.28
C GLN A 321 -2.57 -24.52 -4.07
N THR A 322 -1.51 -24.21 -4.83
CA THR A 322 -0.26 -25.01 -4.83
C THR A 322 0.69 -24.59 -3.71
N LEU A 323 0.75 -23.30 -3.40
CA LEU A 323 1.74 -22.71 -2.49
C LEU A 323 1.60 -23.18 -1.03
N PRO A 324 0.39 -23.34 -0.45
CA PRO A 324 0.24 -23.88 0.91
C PRO A 324 0.80 -25.30 1.07
N GLY A 325 0.56 -26.18 0.10
CA GLY A 325 1.05 -27.57 0.13
C GLY A 325 2.58 -27.65 0.00
N MET A 326 3.15 -26.88 -0.95
CA MET A 326 4.60 -26.79 -1.14
C MET A 326 5.28 -26.24 0.14
N MET A 327 4.67 -25.24 0.77
CA MET A 327 5.16 -24.66 2.02
C MET A 327 5.15 -25.67 3.18
N LEU A 328 4.06 -26.42 3.36
CA LEU A 328 3.99 -27.45 4.41
C LEU A 328 5.04 -28.54 4.21
N GLN A 329 5.28 -28.95 2.95
CA GLN A 329 6.30 -29.94 2.62
C GLN A 329 7.71 -29.41 2.89
N VAL A 330 8.03 -28.17 2.50
CA VAL A 330 9.31 -27.52 2.78
C VAL A 330 9.53 -27.29 4.28
N PHE A 331 8.47 -26.94 5.01
CA PHE A 331 8.52 -26.85 6.48
C PHE A 331 8.74 -28.21 7.15
N ARG A 332 8.45 -29.34 6.49
CA ARG A 332 8.76 -30.67 7.03
C ARG A 332 10.12 -31.21 6.57
N SER A 333 10.63 -30.79 5.40
CA SER A 333 11.77 -31.42 4.74
C SER A 333 13.10 -30.68 4.83
N VAL A 334 13.09 -29.35 4.91
CA VAL A 334 14.31 -28.53 4.94
C VAL A 334 14.74 -28.32 6.39
N ASP A 335 16.04 -28.19 6.68
CA ASP A 335 16.53 -28.02 8.05
C ASP A 335 16.88 -26.58 8.44
N SER A 336 17.27 -25.71 7.51
CA SER A 336 17.60 -24.30 7.77
C SER A 336 17.13 -23.39 6.63
N PHE A 337 16.65 -22.20 6.99
CA PHE A 337 16.25 -21.16 6.04
C PHE A 337 17.34 -20.11 5.97
N GLU A 338 17.90 -19.84 4.78
CA GLU A 338 18.89 -18.76 4.58
C GLU A 338 18.25 -17.37 4.67
N ALA A 339 16.95 -17.26 4.38
CA ALA A 339 16.16 -16.04 4.53
C ALA A 339 14.86 -16.30 5.32
N PRO A 340 14.49 -15.44 6.29
CA PRO A 340 13.30 -15.63 7.11
C PRO A 340 12.01 -15.43 6.30
N ILE A 341 11.18 -16.48 6.21
CA ILE A 341 9.80 -16.38 5.67
C ILE A 341 8.88 -15.95 6.82
N ARG A 342 8.09 -14.88 6.63
CA ARG A 342 7.20 -14.37 7.67
C ARG A 342 5.91 -15.19 7.77
N VAL A 343 5.57 -15.64 8.99
CA VAL A 343 4.37 -16.45 9.22
C VAL A 343 3.13 -15.59 9.40
N CYS A 344 3.17 -14.65 10.34
CA CYS A 344 2.04 -13.78 10.64
C CYS A 344 2.14 -12.43 9.92
N ALA A 345 1.01 -11.93 9.46
CA ALA A 345 0.85 -10.57 8.98
C ALA A 345 0.88 -9.61 10.18
N PRO A 346 1.37 -8.36 10.03
CA PRO A 346 1.47 -7.39 11.13
C PRO A 346 0.11 -7.03 11.77
N PHE A 347 -1.00 -7.37 11.11
CA PHE A 347 -2.37 -7.19 11.58
C PHE A 347 -3.17 -8.48 11.40
N SER A 348 -4.23 -8.66 12.21
CA SER A 348 -5.07 -9.86 12.15
C SER A 348 -5.89 -9.91 10.88
N LEU A 349 -5.69 -10.97 10.10
CA LEU A 349 -6.51 -11.26 8.93
C LEU A 349 -7.54 -12.35 9.25
N PRO A 350 -8.76 -12.27 8.67
CA PRO A 350 -9.73 -13.34 8.82
C PRO A 350 -9.23 -14.61 8.11
N LEU A 351 -9.17 -15.71 8.85
CA LEU A 351 -8.80 -17.04 8.35
C LEU A 351 -9.95 -18.02 8.61
N PHE A 352 -10.20 -18.92 7.66
CA PHE A 352 -11.28 -19.88 7.71
C PHE A 352 -10.77 -21.33 7.64
N GLY A 353 -11.53 -22.25 8.22
CA GLY A 353 -11.34 -23.71 8.10
C GLY A 353 -9.88 -24.17 8.24
N ASP A 354 -9.39 -24.83 7.18
CA ASP A 354 -8.06 -25.43 7.09
C ASP A 354 -6.92 -24.41 7.22
N SER A 355 -7.11 -23.17 6.75
CA SER A 355 -6.10 -22.10 6.83
C SER A 355 -5.82 -21.70 8.28
N LYS A 356 -6.87 -21.65 9.11
CA LYS A 356 -6.75 -21.40 10.55
C LYS A 356 -6.03 -22.55 11.26
N GLN A 357 -6.32 -23.79 10.86
CA GLN A 357 -5.65 -24.97 11.39
C GLN A 357 -4.16 -24.99 11.03
N LEU A 358 -3.81 -24.68 9.78
CA LEU A 358 -2.43 -24.64 9.30
C LEU A 358 -1.57 -23.58 10.03
N ILE A 359 -2.10 -22.36 10.19
CA ILE A 359 -1.45 -21.33 11.01
C ILE A 359 -1.31 -21.79 12.46
N SER A 360 -2.34 -22.45 13.01
CA SER A 360 -2.28 -22.97 14.38
C SER A 360 -1.27 -24.11 14.54
N GLU A 361 -1.07 -24.98 13.54
CA GLU A 361 -0.06 -26.04 13.55
C GLU A 361 1.34 -25.43 13.55
N LEU A 362 1.58 -24.46 12.66
CA LEU A 362 2.84 -23.70 12.60
C LEU A 362 3.12 -22.92 13.90
N CYS A 363 2.09 -22.36 14.56
CA CYS A 363 2.24 -21.64 15.82
C CYS A 363 2.29 -22.55 17.06
N ASN A 364 1.63 -23.71 17.05
CA ASN A 364 1.61 -24.64 18.19
C ASN A 364 2.93 -25.42 18.31
N GLU A 365 3.61 -25.73 17.21
CA GLU A 365 4.99 -26.24 17.27
C GLU A 365 5.95 -25.24 17.93
N SER A 366 5.66 -23.94 17.90
CA SER A 366 6.39 -22.92 18.67
C SER A 366 6.03 -22.91 20.17
N LYS A 367 4.75 -23.12 20.54
CA LYS A 367 4.30 -23.08 21.95
C LYS A 367 4.66 -24.33 22.75
N ASN A 368 4.63 -25.51 22.12
CA ASN A 368 5.09 -26.74 22.75
C ASN A 368 6.62 -26.77 22.96
N ALA A 369 7.32 -25.77 22.41
CA ALA A 369 8.75 -25.55 22.54
C ALA A 369 9.10 -24.33 23.44
N ALA A 370 8.23 -23.90 24.35
CA ALA A 370 8.58 -22.91 25.38
C ALA A 370 8.29 -23.48 26.78
N PRO A 371 9.19 -23.36 27.77
CA PRO A 371 8.91 -23.85 29.12
C PRO A 371 7.71 -23.11 29.70
N SER A 372 6.73 -23.89 30.14
CA SER A 372 5.49 -23.44 30.76
C SER A 372 5.78 -22.77 32.11
N THR A 373 5.89 -21.44 32.09
CA THR A 373 5.66 -20.64 33.31
C THR A 373 4.70 -19.51 33.00
N THR A 374 3.44 -19.83 32.69
CA THR A 374 2.27 -19.09 33.18
C THR A 374 0.98 -19.81 32.77
N ALA A 375 0.00 -19.66 33.66
CA ALA A 375 -1.27 -20.37 33.72
C ALA A 375 -2.04 -20.48 32.40
N SER A 376 -2.75 -21.61 32.29
CA SER A 376 -3.83 -21.87 31.34
C SER A 376 -4.83 -20.71 31.30
N TYR A 377 -4.84 -19.97 30.19
CA TYR A 377 -5.97 -19.13 29.81
C TYR A 377 -6.54 -19.63 28.48
N SER A 378 -7.86 -19.76 28.50
CA SER A 378 -8.75 -20.25 27.47
C SER A 378 -8.51 -19.59 26.11
N ILE A 379 -8.64 -20.41 25.07
CA ILE A 379 -8.52 -20.06 23.64
C ILE A 379 -9.59 -19.03 23.27
N SER A 380 -9.21 -17.76 23.25
CA SER A 380 -9.93 -16.68 22.57
C SER A 380 -8.96 -15.51 22.32
N SER A 381 -8.73 -15.20 21.05
CA SER A 381 -8.39 -13.88 20.48
C SER A 381 -7.07 -13.14 20.73
N VAL A 382 -6.11 -13.54 21.58
CA VAL A 382 -4.90 -12.69 21.79
C VAL A 382 -3.56 -13.42 21.60
N VAL A 383 -3.07 -13.41 20.37
CA VAL A 383 -1.61 -13.50 20.12
C VAL A 383 -1.03 -12.12 20.44
N PRO A 384 -0.01 -11.98 21.30
CA PRO A 384 0.55 -10.67 21.63
C PRO A 384 1.02 -9.94 20.36
N VAL A 385 0.73 -8.65 20.23
CA VAL A 385 1.18 -7.81 19.09
C VAL A 385 2.70 -7.89 18.88
N ALA A 386 3.47 -8.11 19.96
CA ALA A 386 4.90 -8.36 19.91
C ALA A 386 5.29 -9.67 19.17
N PHE A 387 4.54 -10.76 19.38
CA PHE A 387 4.77 -12.05 18.71
C PHE A 387 4.44 -11.98 17.20
N ARG A 388 3.35 -11.27 16.85
CA ARG A 388 2.92 -11.05 15.46
C ARG A 388 3.97 -10.30 14.62
N ARG A 389 4.84 -9.50 15.26
CA ARG A 389 5.89 -8.72 14.60
C ARG A 389 7.19 -9.49 14.36
N GLN A 390 7.38 -10.66 14.99
CA GLN A 390 8.66 -11.38 15.06
C GLN A 390 8.61 -12.85 14.67
N SER A 391 7.45 -13.43 14.32
CA SER A 391 7.40 -14.86 13.96
C SER A 391 7.85 -15.12 12.52
N SER A 392 9.17 -15.28 12.30
CA SER A 392 9.65 -15.90 11.07
C SER A 392 9.68 -17.43 11.21
N LEU A 393 9.60 -18.11 10.07
CA LEU A 393 9.60 -19.56 9.99
C LEU A 393 10.93 -20.15 10.48
N SER A 394 12.04 -19.42 10.29
CA SER A 394 13.34 -19.71 10.89
C SER A 394 13.33 -19.59 12.41
N ASP A 395 12.70 -18.55 12.96
CA ASP A 395 12.63 -18.35 14.42
C ASP A 395 11.83 -19.48 15.07
N ILE A 396 10.65 -19.81 14.52
CA ILE A 396 9.80 -20.90 15.01
C ILE A 396 10.58 -22.21 15.09
N ARG A 397 11.34 -22.54 14.04
CA ARG A 397 12.11 -23.79 14.01
C ARG A 397 13.34 -23.75 14.92
N TYR A 398 14.03 -22.63 15.01
CA TYR A 398 15.15 -22.46 15.94
C TYR A 398 14.71 -22.74 17.38
N PHE A 399 13.55 -22.21 17.79
CA PHE A 399 12.95 -22.52 19.10
C PHE A 399 12.57 -23.99 19.23
N ALA A 400 11.94 -24.60 18.22
CA ALA A 400 11.55 -26.01 18.25
C ALA A 400 12.74 -26.98 18.39
N ARG A 401 13.92 -26.63 17.84
CA ARG A 401 15.12 -27.48 17.95
C ARG A 401 15.84 -27.35 19.28
N ASN A 402 16.07 -26.13 19.76
CA ASN A 402 16.86 -25.95 20.97
C ASN A 402 16.21 -26.60 22.20
N LEU A 403 14.89 -26.77 22.23
CA LEU A 403 14.23 -27.56 23.29
C LEU A 403 14.28 -29.07 23.07
N LYS A 404 14.47 -29.55 21.84
CA LYS A 404 14.60 -30.98 21.55
C LYS A 404 15.99 -31.49 21.93
N ASP A 405 17.02 -30.68 21.71
CA ASP A 405 18.40 -30.98 22.12
C ASP A 405 18.57 -30.92 23.66
N ASP A 406 17.85 -30.03 24.36
CA ASP A 406 17.82 -30.00 25.84
C ASP A 406 17.03 -31.17 26.45
N ALA A 407 16.04 -31.72 25.74
CA ALA A 407 15.26 -32.87 26.22
C ALA A 407 16.03 -34.21 26.10
N ASP A 408 16.97 -34.31 25.15
CA ASP A 408 17.80 -35.50 24.94
C ASP A 408 19.05 -35.54 25.85
N LEU A 409 19.30 -34.50 26.66
CA LEU A 409 20.37 -34.40 27.65
C LEU A 409 19.87 -34.43 29.11
N THR A 410 19.04 -35.41 29.49
CA THR A 410 18.87 -35.75 30.91
C THR A 410 18.76 -37.25 31.19
N PRO A 411 19.86 -37.89 31.63
CA PRO A 411 19.79 -38.96 32.60
C PRO A 411 20.19 -38.44 33.98
N ALA A 412 19.43 -38.86 34.99
CA ALA A 412 19.77 -38.92 36.41
C ALA A 412 19.44 -37.71 37.32
N PHE A 413 18.67 -38.04 38.37
CA PHE A 413 18.53 -37.38 39.68
C PHE A 413 18.05 -35.92 39.75
N VAL A 414 16.87 -35.70 40.36
CA VAL A 414 16.74 -35.38 41.79
C VAL A 414 15.31 -35.66 42.25
N SER A 415 15.21 -36.44 43.32
CA SER A 415 13.98 -36.67 44.08
C SER A 415 13.55 -35.39 44.78
N SER A 416 12.25 -35.06 44.76
CA SER A 416 11.65 -34.27 45.84
C SER A 416 10.13 -34.42 45.84
N LYS A 417 9.66 -35.22 46.80
CA LYS A 417 8.28 -35.30 47.27
C LYS A 417 7.68 -33.90 47.49
N ARG A 418 6.50 -33.65 46.93
CA ARG A 418 5.43 -33.00 47.69
C ARG A 418 4.06 -33.47 47.23
N ARG A 419 3.43 -34.23 48.12
CA ARG A 419 2.05 -34.73 48.08
C ARG A 419 1.12 -33.56 48.41
N ALA A 420 0.15 -33.28 47.54
CA ALA A 420 -1.09 -32.61 47.91
C ALA A 420 -2.24 -33.22 47.09
N SER A 421 -3.09 -33.93 47.81
CA SER A 421 -4.24 -34.70 47.37
C SER A 421 -5.49 -33.85 47.36
N ILE A 422 -6.22 -33.74 46.23
CA ILE A 422 -7.67 -33.46 46.22
C ILE A 422 -8.34 -34.22 45.06
N THR A 423 -9.03 -35.30 45.46
CA THR A 423 -10.31 -35.84 45.01
C THR A 423 -10.70 -35.79 43.52
N SER A 424 -10.72 -36.97 42.92
CA SER A 424 -11.37 -37.31 41.64
C SER A 424 -12.90 -37.27 41.73
N VAL A 425 -13.55 -36.66 40.73
CA VAL A 425 -14.95 -36.93 40.36
C VAL A 425 -14.97 -37.28 38.86
N PRO A 426 -15.63 -38.37 38.43
CA PRO A 426 -15.63 -38.82 37.03
C PRO A 426 -16.76 -38.14 36.25
N MET A 427 -16.49 -37.59 35.07
CA MET A 427 -17.56 -37.25 34.13
C MET A 427 -17.10 -37.30 32.66
N SER A 428 -17.60 -38.33 31.99
CA SER A 428 -17.96 -38.44 30.56
C SER A 428 -17.01 -37.87 29.49
N ARG A 429 -16.43 -38.79 28.70
CA ARG A 429 -15.88 -38.56 27.35
C ARG A 429 -16.91 -37.89 26.42
N PRO A 430 -16.56 -36.84 25.66
CA PRO A 430 -17.17 -36.58 24.38
C PRO A 430 -16.43 -37.37 23.27
N PRO A 431 -17.13 -38.08 22.38
CA PRO A 431 -16.53 -38.73 21.22
C PRO A 431 -16.35 -37.73 20.05
N ASN A 432 -15.53 -38.13 19.07
CA ASN A 432 -15.30 -37.53 17.74
C ASN A 432 -14.09 -36.59 17.57
N VAL A 433 -12.88 -37.16 17.66
CA VAL A 433 -11.64 -36.62 17.05
C VAL A 433 -11.20 -37.44 15.81
N GLU A 434 -11.83 -38.59 15.55
CA GLU A 434 -11.43 -39.55 14.49
C GLU A 434 -11.75 -39.05 13.06
N VAL A 435 -12.86 -38.33 12.88
CA VAL A 435 -13.34 -37.89 11.55
C VAL A 435 -12.47 -36.75 10.99
N SER A 436 -11.96 -35.87 11.87
CA SER A 436 -11.10 -34.74 11.48
C SER A 436 -9.71 -35.18 11.03
N ARG A 437 -9.10 -36.19 11.67
CA ARG A 437 -7.85 -36.81 11.18
C ARG A 437 -8.02 -37.43 9.80
N ARG A 438 -9.19 -38.03 9.51
CA ARG A 438 -9.48 -38.62 8.20
C ARG A 438 -9.59 -37.55 7.11
N CYS A 439 -10.20 -36.40 7.35
CA CYS A 439 -10.28 -35.32 6.35
C CYS A 439 -8.91 -34.69 6.06
N VAL A 440 -8.08 -34.46 7.09
CA VAL A 440 -6.70 -33.97 6.92
C VAL A 440 -5.82 -34.99 6.19
N ALA A 441 -5.94 -36.28 6.54
CA ALA A 441 -5.26 -37.35 5.83
C ALA A 441 -5.78 -37.52 4.40
N LEU A 442 -7.08 -37.28 4.15
CA LEU A 442 -7.66 -37.35 2.81
C LEU A 442 -7.15 -36.23 1.93
N VAL A 443 -7.10 -34.99 2.42
CA VAL A 443 -6.57 -33.81 1.71
C VAL A 443 -5.06 -33.93 1.49
N ALA A 444 -4.32 -34.44 2.49
CA ALA A 444 -2.92 -34.79 2.33
C ALA A 444 -2.72 -35.87 1.26
N ALA A 445 -3.57 -36.91 1.25
CA ALA A 445 -3.50 -38.02 0.29
C ALA A 445 -3.95 -37.65 -1.14
N THR A 446 -4.92 -36.74 -1.32
CA THR A 446 -5.26 -36.20 -2.65
C THR A 446 -4.17 -35.27 -3.17
N SER A 447 -3.48 -34.54 -2.29
CA SER A 447 -2.31 -33.75 -2.65
C SER A 447 -1.10 -34.64 -3.00
N GLU A 448 -0.89 -35.74 -2.27
CA GLU A 448 0.20 -36.71 -2.50
C GLU A 448 0.05 -37.48 -3.82
N ARG A 449 -1.17 -37.88 -4.21
CA ARG A 449 -1.41 -38.70 -5.41
C ARG A 449 -1.24 -37.96 -6.73
N VAL A 450 -1.43 -36.64 -6.74
CA VAL A 450 -1.30 -35.82 -7.97
C VAL A 450 0.13 -35.28 -8.15
N LEU A 451 0.94 -35.25 -7.08
CA LEU A 451 2.21 -34.52 -7.07
C LEU A 451 3.47 -35.42 -6.98
N SER A 452 3.37 -36.72 -6.73
CA SER A 452 4.49 -37.49 -6.17
C SER A 452 5.69 -37.82 -7.09
N PRO A 453 5.59 -38.35 -8.33
CA PRO A 453 6.78 -38.98 -8.92
C PRO A 453 7.80 -37.98 -9.51
N ILE A 454 7.41 -36.74 -9.84
CA ILE A 454 8.31 -35.72 -10.43
C ILE A 454 8.78 -34.70 -9.38
N PHE A 455 8.00 -34.47 -8.33
CA PHE A 455 8.23 -33.42 -7.32
C PHE A 455 9.18 -33.90 -6.20
N ASP A 456 9.13 -35.18 -5.82
CA ASP A 456 9.93 -35.76 -4.72
C ASP A 456 11.45 -35.71 -4.95
N ARG A 457 11.92 -35.70 -6.20
CA ARG A 457 13.37 -35.66 -6.49
C ARG A 457 13.98 -34.26 -6.44
N HIS A 458 13.18 -33.19 -6.56
CA HIS A 458 13.67 -31.81 -6.67
C HIS A 458 13.40 -30.97 -5.41
N LEU A 459 12.45 -31.37 -4.56
CA LEU A 459 12.06 -30.64 -3.34
C LEU A 459 13.02 -30.78 -2.14
N ARG A 460 14.10 -31.55 -2.29
CA ARG A 460 15.13 -31.77 -1.24
C ARG A 460 16.20 -30.66 -1.18
N SER A 461 16.05 -29.59 -1.95
CA SER A 461 17.10 -28.61 -2.23
C SER A 461 16.71 -27.18 -1.81
N LYS A 462 17.72 -26.38 -1.45
CA LYS A 462 17.65 -24.91 -1.23
C LYS A 462 16.82 -24.16 -2.30
N ASN A 463 16.71 -24.72 -3.50
CA ASN A 463 15.90 -24.20 -4.60
C ASN A 463 14.40 -24.08 -4.27
N ALA A 464 13.81 -25.00 -3.49
CA ALA A 464 12.37 -24.96 -3.18
C ALA A 464 11.99 -23.81 -2.23
N VAL A 465 12.87 -23.49 -1.27
CA VAL A 465 12.71 -22.32 -0.39
C VAL A 465 12.75 -21.03 -1.20
N GLN A 466 13.72 -20.93 -2.12
CA GLN A 466 13.86 -19.79 -3.01
C GLN A 466 12.62 -19.62 -3.90
N GLU A 467 12.07 -20.70 -4.43
CA GLU A 467 10.85 -20.66 -5.24
C GLU A 467 9.62 -20.19 -4.46
N ILE A 468 9.44 -20.64 -3.21
CA ILE A 468 8.34 -20.14 -2.35
C ILE A 468 8.52 -18.64 -2.11
N GLN A 469 9.73 -18.20 -1.78
CA GLN A 469 10.01 -16.80 -1.53
C GLN A 469 9.77 -15.94 -2.78
N ASP A 470 10.17 -16.43 -3.95
CA ASP A 470 9.93 -15.76 -5.22
C ASP A 470 8.44 -15.73 -5.57
N ALA A 471 7.68 -16.78 -5.28
CA ALA A 471 6.23 -16.81 -5.46
C ALA A 471 5.51 -15.81 -4.55
N LEU A 472 5.90 -15.73 -3.27
CA LEU A 472 5.37 -14.75 -2.31
C LEU A 472 5.71 -13.30 -2.72
N ARG A 473 6.89 -13.09 -3.30
CA ARG A 473 7.29 -11.79 -3.86
C ARG A 473 6.48 -11.44 -5.10
N VAL A 474 6.23 -12.42 -5.99
CA VAL A 474 5.40 -12.23 -7.18
C VAL A 474 3.96 -11.90 -6.80
N LEU A 475 3.39 -12.53 -5.77
CA LEU A 475 2.04 -12.21 -5.26
C LEU A 475 1.96 -10.79 -4.70
N PHE A 476 2.98 -10.33 -3.97
CA PHE A 476 3.05 -8.96 -3.47
C PHE A 476 3.18 -7.94 -4.61
N HIS A 477 4.05 -8.23 -5.58
CA HIS A 477 4.26 -7.36 -6.74
C HIS A 477 3.02 -7.30 -7.64
N SER A 478 2.29 -8.42 -7.80
CA SER A 478 1.03 -8.43 -8.56
C SER A 478 -0.07 -7.64 -7.85
N GLU A 479 -0.18 -7.74 -6.53
CA GLU A 479 -1.08 -6.91 -5.74
C GLU A 479 -0.77 -5.42 -5.92
N TYR A 480 0.51 -5.04 -5.80
CA TYR A 480 0.95 -3.66 -5.96
C TYR A 480 0.63 -3.10 -7.35
N ILE A 481 0.95 -3.84 -8.41
CA ILE A 481 0.66 -3.42 -9.79
C ILE A 481 -0.86 -3.27 -9.98
N MET A 482 -1.65 -4.28 -9.60
CA MET A 482 -3.10 -4.23 -9.79
C MET A 482 -3.78 -3.10 -9.03
N LEU A 483 -3.29 -2.76 -7.83
CA LEU A 483 -3.79 -1.62 -7.07
C LEU A 483 -3.42 -0.27 -7.73
N SER A 484 -2.23 -0.16 -8.33
CA SER A 484 -1.80 1.04 -9.08
C SER A 484 -2.68 1.26 -10.31
N GLU A 485 -2.85 0.22 -11.14
CA GLU A 485 -3.71 0.27 -12.33
C GLU A 485 -5.17 0.54 -11.95
N TYR A 486 -5.63 -0.01 -10.81
CA TYR A 486 -6.98 0.24 -10.30
C TYR A 486 -7.22 1.73 -10.00
N VAL A 487 -6.30 2.41 -9.31
CA VAL A 487 -6.48 3.84 -9.00
C VAL A 487 -6.37 4.71 -10.26
N GLU A 488 -5.49 4.34 -11.20
CA GLU A 488 -5.34 5.01 -12.51
C GLU A 488 -6.58 4.84 -13.39
N CYS A 489 -7.27 3.70 -13.30
CA CYS A 489 -8.52 3.46 -14.02
C CYS A 489 -9.74 4.16 -13.39
N VAL A 490 -9.91 4.05 -12.06
CA VAL A 490 -11.16 4.46 -11.41
C VAL A 490 -11.23 5.96 -11.11
N LEU A 491 -10.12 6.59 -10.72
CA LEU A 491 -10.13 8.00 -10.32
C LEU A 491 -10.46 8.97 -11.46
N PRO A 492 -9.98 8.81 -12.71
CA PRO A 492 -10.35 9.70 -13.80
C PRO A 492 -11.85 9.70 -14.09
N VAL A 493 -12.50 8.54 -14.02
CA VAL A 493 -13.95 8.41 -14.21
C VAL A 493 -14.73 9.12 -13.10
N LEU A 494 -14.28 8.97 -11.84
CA LEU A 494 -14.89 9.66 -10.71
C LEU A 494 -14.68 11.17 -10.76
N TYR A 495 -13.49 11.61 -11.18
CA TYR A 495 -13.18 13.02 -11.38
C TYR A 495 -14.02 13.63 -12.50
N ALA A 496 -14.18 12.94 -13.64
CA ALA A 496 -15.05 13.37 -14.72
C ALA A 496 -16.52 13.49 -14.26
N THR A 497 -16.99 12.53 -13.45
CA THR A 497 -18.33 12.58 -12.84
C THR A 497 -18.46 13.77 -11.88
N TYR A 498 -17.44 14.00 -11.05
CA TYR A 498 -17.38 15.17 -10.16
C TYR A 498 -17.46 16.48 -10.94
N LEU A 499 -16.72 16.62 -12.04
CA LEU A 499 -16.75 17.81 -12.88
C LEU A 499 -18.11 18.05 -13.54
N ALA A 500 -18.75 17.00 -14.03
CA ALA A 500 -20.08 17.08 -14.61
C ALA A 500 -21.10 17.60 -13.59
N ILE A 501 -21.02 17.14 -12.34
CA ILE A 501 -21.87 17.63 -11.24
C ILE A 501 -21.50 19.07 -10.87
N LEU A 502 -20.20 19.36 -10.72
CA LEU A 502 -19.69 20.67 -10.33
C LEU A 502 -20.14 21.77 -11.31
N HIS A 503 -20.18 21.49 -12.61
CA HIS A 503 -20.63 22.45 -13.63
C HIS A 503 -22.05 22.99 -13.39
N HIS A 504 -22.92 22.21 -12.77
CA HIS A 504 -24.29 22.60 -12.46
C HIS A 504 -24.44 23.28 -11.09
N LEU A 505 -23.38 23.33 -10.29
CA LEU A 505 -23.39 23.99 -8.98
C LEU A 505 -23.00 25.47 -9.10
N PRO A 506 -23.57 26.36 -8.27
CA PRO A 506 -23.22 27.78 -8.27
C PRO A 506 -21.74 28.03 -7.95
N THR A 507 -21.08 27.04 -7.32
CA THR A 507 -19.66 27.10 -6.98
C THR A 507 -18.73 27.05 -8.20
N ALA A 508 -19.20 26.55 -9.35
CA ALA A 508 -18.39 26.42 -10.56
C ALA A 508 -17.68 27.72 -10.97
N GLU A 509 -18.32 28.87 -10.70
CA GLU A 509 -17.76 30.18 -11.04
C GLU A 509 -16.44 30.50 -10.31
N TYR A 510 -16.22 29.90 -9.14
CA TYR A 510 -15.04 30.14 -8.31
C TYR A 510 -13.87 29.20 -8.62
N TYR A 511 -14.06 28.27 -9.56
CA TYR A 511 -12.99 27.41 -10.06
C TYR A 511 -12.43 27.99 -11.37
N PRO A 512 -11.14 28.39 -11.45
CA PRO A 512 -10.58 29.05 -12.63
C PRO A 512 -10.72 28.24 -13.92
N HIS A 513 -10.72 26.92 -13.81
CA HIS A 513 -10.85 25.99 -14.93
C HIS A 513 -12.31 25.65 -15.29
N MET A 514 -13.30 26.09 -14.50
CA MET A 514 -14.74 25.90 -14.77
C MET A 514 -15.49 27.20 -15.08
N ARG A 515 -15.02 28.35 -14.57
CA ARG A 515 -15.70 29.66 -14.62
C ARG A 515 -16.23 30.08 -15.99
N SER A 516 -15.51 29.74 -17.06
CA SER A 516 -15.83 30.14 -18.44
C SER A 516 -16.03 28.94 -19.38
N VAL A 517 -16.26 27.75 -18.84
CA VAL A 517 -16.46 26.53 -19.64
C VAL A 517 -17.92 26.47 -20.08
N THR A 518 -18.16 26.52 -21.39
CA THR A 518 -19.48 26.29 -21.98
C THR A 518 -19.81 24.79 -21.96
N THR A 519 -21.10 24.44 -22.05
CA THR A 519 -21.53 23.04 -22.10
C THR A 519 -20.86 22.26 -23.24
N ASP A 520 -20.68 22.88 -24.42
CA ASP A 520 -19.98 22.24 -25.54
C ASP A 520 -18.50 21.95 -25.22
N LYS A 521 -17.80 22.89 -24.57
CA LYS A 521 -16.42 22.69 -24.14
C LYS A 521 -16.33 21.64 -23.03
N LEU A 522 -17.30 21.59 -22.13
CA LEU A 522 -17.37 20.57 -21.10
C LEU A 522 -17.52 19.18 -21.71
N ILE A 523 -18.38 19.01 -22.72
CA ILE A 523 -18.55 17.74 -23.42
C ILE A 523 -17.21 17.27 -24.01
N VAL A 524 -16.47 18.16 -24.68
CA VAL A 524 -15.13 17.83 -25.22
C VAL A 524 -14.15 17.42 -24.12
N ILE A 525 -14.14 18.12 -22.98
CA ILE A 525 -13.31 17.76 -21.83
C ILE A 525 -13.69 16.36 -21.30
N LEU A 526 -14.98 16.09 -21.13
CA LEU A 526 -15.48 14.82 -20.63
C LEU A 526 -15.22 13.68 -21.62
N GLU A 527 -15.34 13.91 -22.93
CA GLU A 527 -15.00 12.94 -23.98
C GLU A 527 -13.52 12.59 -23.96
N ASN A 528 -12.64 13.58 -23.84
CA ASN A 528 -11.21 13.35 -23.70
C ASN A 528 -10.90 12.54 -22.44
N MET A 529 -11.50 12.89 -21.29
CA MET A 529 -11.32 12.14 -20.04
C MET A 529 -11.90 10.72 -20.13
N ALA A 530 -13.01 10.53 -20.83
CA ALA A 530 -13.59 9.22 -21.07
C ALA A 530 -12.67 8.37 -21.97
N LEU A 531 -12.06 8.96 -23.00
CA LEU A 531 -11.06 8.28 -23.83
C LEU A 531 -9.84 7.85 -23.00
N TYR A 532 -9.33 8.74 -22.15
CA TYR A 532 -8.25 8.40 -21.20
C TYR A 532 -8.67 7.26 -20.26
N GLY A 533 -9.85 7.36 -19.65
CA GLY A 533 -10.40 6.31 -18.79
C GLY A 533 -10.60 4.96 -19.50
N LEU A 534 -10.95 4.95 -20.79
CA LEU A 534 -11.05 3.73 -21.59
C LEU A 534 -9.67 3.11 -21.84
N VAL A 535 -8.64 3.91 -22.08
CA VAL A 535 -7.26 3.43 -22.20
C VAL A 535 -6.80 2.80 -20.88
N GLU A 536 -7.06 3.48 -19.75
CA GLU A 536 -6.71 2.95 -18.42
C GLU A 536 -7.52 1.70 -18.04
N LEU A 537 -8.76 1.60 -18.52
CA LEU A 537 -9.54 0.37 -18.36
C LEU A 537 -8.94 -0.78 -19.19
N ALA A 538 -8.50 -0.48 -20.42
CA ALA A 538 -7.87 -1.46 -21.29
C ALA A 538 -6.51 -1.93 -20.73
N SER A 539 -5.70 -1.03 -20.15
CA SER A 539 -4.45 -1.40 -19.45
C SER A 539 -4.74 -2.26 -18.22
N PHE A 540 -5.68 -1.87 -17.37
CA PHE A 540 -6.09 -2.64 -16.19
C PHE A 540 -6.54 -4.06 -16.56
N ILE A 541 -7.37 -4.20 -17.60
CA ILE A 541 -7.81 -5.51 -18.12
C ILE A 541 -6.61 -6.29 -18.69
N GLY A 542 -5.77 -5.64 -19.49
CA GLY A 542 -4.60 -6.27 -20.13
C GLY A 542 -3.61 -6.83 -19.10
N VAL A 543 -3.23 -6.02 -18.11
CA VAL A 543 -2.37 -6.42 -16.98
C VAL A 543 -3.04 -7.54 -16.18
N GLY A 544 -4.33 -7.41 -15.88
CA GLY A 544 -5.10 -8.43 -15.19
C GLY A 544 -5.13 -9.78 -15.91
N LEU A 545 -5.29 -9.80 -17.23
CA LEU A 545 -5.27 -11.01 -18.05
C LEU A 545 -3.87 -11.65 -18.10
N LEU A 546 -2.81 -10.84 -18.22
CA LEU A 546 -1.44 -11.34 -18.17
C LEU A 546 -1.13 -11.96 -16.80
N LEU A 547 -1.38 -11.22 -15.72
CA LEU A 547 -1.18 -11.73 -14.37
C LEU A 547 -2.04 -12.97 -14.08
N LYS A 548 -3.28 -13.04 -14.59
CA LYS A 548 -4.11 -14.24 -14.50
C LYS A 548 -3.46 -15.46 -15.16
N ARG A 549 -2.88 -15.30 -16.36
CA ARG A 549 -2.13 -16.37 -17.04
C ARG A 549 -0.91 -16.81 -16.24
N LYS A 550 -0.25 -15.88 -15.55
CA LYS A 550 0.95 -16.19 -14.76
C LYS A 550 0.63 -16.84 -13.40
N LEU A 551 -0.39 -16.36 -12.71
CA LEU A 551 -0.73 -16.76 -11.33
C LEU A 551 -1.76 -17.90 -11.25
N GLY A 552 -2.52 -18.13 -12.31
CA GLY A 552 -3.58 -19.15 -12.36
C GLY A 552 -4.89 -18.77 -11.64
N PHE A 553 -5.02 -17.53 -11.16
CA PHE A 553 -6.27 -16.99 -10.58
C PHE A 553 -6.48 -15.53 -11.00
N SER A 554 -7.69 -14.99 -10.82
CA SER A 554 -8.00 -13.60 -11.22
C SER A 554 -7.41 -12.58 -10.23
N PRO A 555 -6.49 -11.68 -10.65
CA PRO A 555 -5.88 -10.69 -9.77
C PRO A 555 -6.86 -9.63 -9.23
N LEU A 556 -8.06 -9.52 -9.82
CA LEU A 556 -9.12 -8.64 -9.30
C LEU A 556 -9.49 -8.97 -7.85
N TYR A 557 -9.35 -10.24 -7.44
CA TYR A 557 -9.55 -10.65 -6.06
C TYR A 557 -8.48 -10.08 -5.12
N GLN A 558 -7.25 -9.84 -5.59
CA GLN A 558 -6.23 -9.17 -4.77
C GLN A 558 -6.64 -7.72 -4.50
N VAL A 559 -7.13 -7.00 -5.52
CA VAL A 559 -7.63 -5.63 -5.35
C VAL A 559 -8.75 -5.60 -4.32
N ALA A 560 -9.83 -6.35 -4.53
CA ALA A 560 -10.96 -6.35 -3.60
C ALA A 560 -10.57 -6.84 -2.20
N PHE A 561 -9.67 -7.83 -2.08
CA PHE A 561 -9.15 -8.29 -0.81
C PHE A 561 -8.47 -7.15 -0.04
N VAL A 562 -7.62 -6.34 -0.69
CA VAL A 562 -7.00 -5.19 -0.04
C VAL A 562 -8.03 -4.11 0.30
N LEU A 563 -8.96 -3.82 -0.61
CA LEU A 563 -10.02 -2.83 -0.40
C LEU A 563 -10.91 -3.17 0.81
N GLU A 564 -11.26 -4.44 1.01
CA GLU A 564 -12.04 -4.86 2.17
C GLU A 564 -11.19 -4.98 3.45
N THR A 565 -10.03 -5.63 3.40
CA THR A 565 -9.22 -5.89 4.61
C THR A 565 -8.60 -4.63 5.19
N GLN A 566 -8.31 -3.63 4.36
CA GLN A 566 -7.71 -2.35 4.78
C GLN A 566 -8.66 -1.17 4.57
N ALA A 567 -9.97 -1.42 4.48
CA ALA A 567 -10.98 -0.42 4.13
C ALA A 567 -10.84 0.90 4.91
N GLN A 568 -10.65 0.82 6.24
CA GLN A 568 -10.52 2.02 7.08
C GLN A 568 -9.31 2.89 6.71
N THR A 569 -8.14 2.26 6.51
CA THR A 569 -6.91 2.97 6.12
C THR A 569 -7.05 3.56 4.72
N LEU A 570 -7.58 2.78 3.78
CA LEU A 570 -7.70 3.23 2.40
C LEU A 570 -8.74 4.35 2.25
N GLN A 571 -9.89 4.24 2.93
CA GLN A 571 -10.86 5.33 3.01
C GLN A 571 -10.23 6.60 3.60
N SER A 572 -9.46 6.46 4.67
CA SER A 572 -8.81 7.63 5.28
C SER A 572 -7.87 8.36 4.33
N LEU A 573 -7.11 7.62 3.51
CA LEU A 573 -6.23 8.19 2.50
C LEU A 573 -7.03 8.84 1.37
N LEU A 574 -8.09 8.18 0.89
CA LEU A 574 -8.99 8.75 -0.12
C LEU A 574 -9.63 10.05 0.35
N PHE A 575 -10.14 10.11 1.59
CA PHE A 575 -10.65 11.37 2.15
C PHE A 575 -9.59 12.46 2.19
N VAL A 576 -8.37 12.14 2.64
CA VAL A 576 -7.26 13.09 2.69
C VAL A 576 -6.95 13.64 1.30
N TRP A 577 -6.75 12.78 0.30
CA TRP A 577 -6.30 13.23 -1.01
C TRP A 577 -7.43 13.80 -1.88
N VAL A 578 -8.62 13.22 -1.88
CA VAL A 578 -9.75 13.72 -2.67
C VAL A 578 -10.19 15.09 -2.15
N LEU A 579 -10.40 15.27 -0.84
CA LEU A 579 -10.82 16.56 -0.29
C LEU A 579 -9.74 17.63 -0.44
N CYS A 580 -8.47 17.23 -0.34
CA CYS A 580 -7.34 18.12 -0.53
C CYS A 580 -7.22 18.59 -1.98
N VAL A 581 -7.24 17.66 -2.93
CA VAL A 581 -6.92 17.93 -4.33
C VAL A 581 -8.09 18.55 -5.08
N LEU A 582 -9.34 18.24 -4.74
CA LEU A 582 -10.47 18.85 -5.44
C LEU A 582 -10.66 20.33 -5.08
N GLN A 583 -10.30 20.73 -3.85
CA GLN A 583 -10.52 22.09 -3.35
C GLN A 583 -9.33 23.03 -3.57
N PHE A 584 -8.11 22.53 -3.82
CA PHE A 584 -6.92 23.40 -3.84
C PHE A 584 -6.96 24.48 -4.93
N THR A 585 -7.69 24.26 -6.03
CA THR A 585 -7.76 25.19 -7.17
C THR A 585 -8.76 26.32 -6.99
N LEU A 586 -9.56 26.30 -5.91
CA LEU A 586 -10.55 27.31 -5.59
C LEU A 586 -9.90 28.68 -5.38
N VAL A 587 -10.45 29.74 -5.97
CA VAL A 587 -9.88 31.11 -5.87
C VAL A 587 -9.80 31.63 -4.43
N HIS A 588 -10.69 31.18 -3.54
CA HIS A 588 -10.66 31.52 -2.10
C HIS A 588 -9.39 31.04 -1.38
N ASN A 589 -8.67 30.08 -1.96
CA ASN A 589 -7.36 29.64 -1.48
C ASN A 589 -6.19 30.53 -1.97
N GLY A 590 -6.48 31.69 -2.56
CA GLY A 590 -5.52 32.67 -3.07
C GLY A 590 -4.66 32.10 -4.20
N VAL A 591 -5.34 31.35 -5.06
CA VAL A 591 -4.82 30.80 -6.30
C VAL A 591 -4.97 31.87 -7.38
N ASP A 592 -4.39 33.05 -7.15
CA ASP A 592 -4.22 34.03 -8.22
C ASP A 592 -2.96 33.64 -8.99
N LEU A 593 -3.14 32.69 -9.92
CA LEU A 593 -2.04 32.13 -10.71
C LEU A 593 -1.50 33.09 -11.76
N ASP A 594 -2.15 34.24 -11.93
CA ASP A 594 -1.72 35.34 -12.80
C ASP A 594 -0.86 36.36 -12.04
N ALA A 595 -0.84 36.32 -10.69
CA ALA A 595 -0.21 37.34 -9.84
C ALA A 595 1.31 37.25 -9.62
N PRO A 596 2.02 36.10 -9.65
CA PRO A 596 3.43 36.10 -9.24
C PRO A 596 4.38 36.85 -10.20
N PHE A 597 3.90 37.35 -11.35
CA PHE A 597 4.73 38.07 -12.35
C PHE A 597 4.02 39.24 -13.05
N LYS A 598 3.04 39.91 -12.41
CA LYS A 598 2.57 41.23 -12.85
C LYS A 598 3.24 42.36 -12.08
#